data_AF-A0A3N5WT18-F1
#
_entry.id   AF-A0A3N5WT18-F1
#
_cell.length_a   1.000
_cell.length_b   1.000
_cell.length_c   1.000
_cell.angle_alpha   90.00
_cell.angle_beta   90.00
_cell.angle_gamma   90.00
#
_symmetry.space_group_name_H-M   'P 1'
#
loop_
_entity.id
_entity.type
_entity.pdbx_description
1 polymer ?
#
loop_
_entity_poly.entity_id
_entity_poly.type
_entity_poly.pdbx_seq_one_letter_code
_entity_poly.pdbx_strand_id
1 'polypeptide(L)'
;MTTITHTAVGAALGSLGLGPTASFLAGVGSHLPLDLVPHWDIKQTWIDTLLTFGALGVILLAGGFSPVFWGAVGGALPDLEHLLPLRRKYFP
;
A
#
# COMPACT_ATOMS: atom_id res chain seq x y z
N MET A 1 7.24 -5.07 7.04
CA MET A 1 6.89 -4.20 5.93
C MET A 1 7.00 -4.90 4.57
N THR A 2 5.87 -5.36 4.08
CA THR A 2 5.66 -5.67 2.66
C THR A 2 4.67 -4.65 2.09
N THR A 3 5.12 -3.42 1.89
CA THR A 3 4.27 -2.31 1.40
C THR A 3 3.61 -2.64 0.09
N ILE A 4 4.33 -3.36 -0.77
CA ILE A 4 3.81 -3.83 -2.03
C ILE A 4 2.58 -4.72 -1.85
N THR A 5 2.50 -5.50 -0.76
CA THR A 5 1.33 -6.33 -0.43
C THR A 5 0.14 -5.45 -0.06
N HIS A 6 0.31 -4.47 0.83
CA HIS A 6 -0.77 -3.55 1.20
C HIS A 6 -1.24 -2.73 0.00
N THR A 7 -0.30 -2.29 -0.84
CA THR A 7 -0.58 -1.61 -2.11
C THR A 7 -1.42 -2.48 -3.04
N ALA A 8 -1.02 -3.74 -3.23
CA ALA A 8 -1.72 -4.67 -4.12
C ALA A 8 -3.13 -5.03 -3.61
N VAL A 9 -3.28 -5.27 -2.30
CA VAL A 9 -4.60 -5.55 -1.70
C VAL A 9 -5.48 -4.32 -1.75
N GLY A 10 -4.95 -3.13 -1.46
CA GLY A 10 -5.67 -1.88 -1.64
C GLY A 10 -6.15 -1.66 -3.07
N ALA A 11 -5.30 -1.95 -4.07
CA ALA A 11 -5.67 -1.90 -5.48
C ALA A 11 -6.81 -2.90 -5.80
N ALA A 12 -6.71 -4.12 -5.28
CA ALA A 12 -7.73 -5.15 -5.45
C ALA A 12 -9.08 -4.72 -4.84
N LEU A 13 -9.09 -4.13 -3.65
CA LEU A 13 -10.31 -3.58 -3.03
C LEU A 13 -10.90 -2.44 -3.85
N GLY A 14 -10.06 -1.57 -4.41
CA GLY A 14 -10.49 -0.51 -5.33
C GLY A 14 -11.12 -1.01 -6.63
N SER A 15 -10.86 -2.27 -7.01
CA SER A 15 -11.47 -2.89 -8.20
C SER A 15 -12.92 -3.35 -7.99
N LEU A 16 -13.43 -3.36 -6.75
CA LEU A 16 -14.77 -3.86 -6.40
C LEU A 16 -15.92 -2.90 -6.76
N GLY A 17 -15.68 -1.92 -7.64
CA GLY A 17 -16.69 -0.94 -8.06
C GLY A 17 -16.96 0.17 -7.02
N LEU A 18 -16.04 0.37 -6.08
CA LEU A 18 -16.10 1.44 -5.10
C LEU A 18 -15.79 2.81 -5.75
N GLY A 19 -16.27 3.90 -5.14
CA GLY A 19 -15.80 5.24 -5.49
C GLY A 19 -14.33 5.48 -5.04
N PRO A 20 -13.65 6.52 -5.56
CA PRO A 20 -12.25 6.83 -5.20
C PRO A 20 -11.99 6.94 -3.69
N THR A 21 -12.81 7.73 -2.99
CA THR A 21 -12.68 7.92 -1.54
C THR A 21 -12.93 6.63 -0.76
N ALA A 22 -13.97 5.87 -1.11
CA ALA A 22 -14.27 4.61 -0.47
C ALA A 22 -13.15 3.58 -0.69
N SER A 23 -12.55 3.57 -1.88
CA SER A 23 -11.41 2.70 -2.20
C SER A 23 -10.18 3.06 -1.39
N PHE A 24 -9.85 4.34 -1.29
CA PHE A 24 -8.76 4.81 -0.44
C PHE A 24 -8.95 4.38 1.02
N LEU A 25 -10.14 4.61 1.58
CA LEU A 25 -10.45 4.21 2.95
C LEU A 25 -10.42 2.68 3.14
N ALA A 26 -10.88 1.92 2.14
CA ALA A 26 -10.79 0.46 2.15
C ALA A 26 -9.33 -0.01 2.12
N GLY A 27 -8.47 0.63 1.32
CA GLY A 27 -7.02 0.40 1.31
C GLY A 27 -6.39 0.66 2.68
N VAL A 28 -6.63 1.83 3.27
CA VAL A 28 -6.14 2.16 4.63
C VAL A 28 -6.66 1.15 5.65
N GLY A 29 -7.96 0.84 5.60
CA GLY A 29 -8.59 -0.11 6.53
C GLY A 29 -8.06 -1.55 6.39
N SER A 30 -7.60 -1.94 5.20
CA SER A 30 -7.02 -3.27 4.95
C SER A 30 -5.64 -3.46 5.58
N HIS A 31 -4.97 -2.37 5.98
CA HIS A 31 -3.63 -2.43 6.54
C HIS A 31 -3.58 -3.28 7.83
N LEU A 32 -4.44 -2.96 8.80
CA LEU A 32 -4.52 -3.69 10.08
C LEU A 32 -4.75 -5.21 9.93
N PRO A 33 -5.76 -5.70 9.19
CA PRO A 33 -5.96 -7.14 9.06
C PRO A 33 -4.82 -7.83 8.31
N LEU A 34 -4.13 -7.14 7.39
CA LEU A 34 -2.98 -7.71 6.70
C LEU A 34 -1.76 -7.87 7.63
N ASP A 35 -1.55 -6.93 8.55
CA ASP A 35 -0.48 -7.05 9.56
C ASP A 35 -0.70 -8.21 10.52
N LEU A 36 -1.97 -8.57 10.78
CA LEU A 36 -2.32 -9.70 11.65
C LEU A 36 -2.03 -11.05 11.00
N VAL A 37 -1.90 -11.11 9.67
CA VAL A 37 -1.56 -12.35 8.96
C VAL A 37 -0.05 -12.57 9.05
N PRO A 38 0.43 -13.76 9.46
CA PRO A 38 1.86 -14.07 9.45
C PRO A 38 2.46 -13.86 8.05
N HIS A 39 3.36 -12.90 7.92
CA HIS A 39 4.00 -12.54 6.66
C HIS A 39 5.52 -12.40 6.81
N TRP A 40 6.22 -12.41 5.68
CA TRP A 40 7.67 -12.27 5.61
C TRP A 40 8.04 -10.97 4.93
N ASP A 41 8.91 -10.22 5.58
CA ASP A 41 9.28 -8.90 5.12
C ASP A 41 10.42 -8.88 4.11
N ILE A 42 10.33 -7.94 3.17
CA ILE A 42 11.46 -7.58 2.32
C ILE A 42 12.44 -6.77 3.18
N LYS A 43 13.55 -7.41 3.57
CA LYS A 43 14.56 -6.79 4.45
C LYS A 43 15.17 -5.52 3.88
N GLN A 44 15.28 -5.42 2.56
CA GLN A 44 15.83 -4.26 1.88
C GLN A 44 14.73 -3.26 1.56
N THR A 45 14.54 -2.26 2.43
CA THR A 45 13.47 -1.25 2.31
C THR A 45 13.47 -0.53 0.95
N TRP A 46 14.65 -0.30 0.35
CA TRP A 46 14.74 0.33 -0.97
C TRP A 46 14.12 -0.53 -2.09
N ILE A 47 14.19 -1.87 -1.99
CA ILE A 47 13.56 -2.78 -2.95
C ILE A 47 12.04 -2.68 -2.83
N ASP A 48 11.51 -2.79 -1.61
CA ASP A 48 10.06 -2.68 -1.36
C ASP A 48 9.50 -1.31 -1.81
N THR A 49 10.28 -0.25 -1.58
CA THR A 49 9.96 1.11 -2.05
C THR A 49 9.90 1.18 -3.58
N LEU A 50 10.92 0.66 -4.27
CA LEU A 50 10.93 0.64 -5.74
C LEU A 50 9.76 -0.17 -6.31
N LEU A 51 9.45 -1.33 -5.73
CA LEU A 51 8.32 -2.16 -6.14
C LEU A 51 6.99 -1.43 -5.93
N THR A 52 6.81 -0.80 -4.78
CA THR A 52 5.60 -0.05 -4.44
C THR A 52 5.36 1.12 -5.38
N PHE A 53 6.35 1.99 -5.57
CA PHE A 53 6.23 3.12 -6.50
C PHE A 53 6.11 2.66 -7.96
N GLY A 54 6.80 1.58 -8.33
CA GLY A 54 6.66 0.94 -9.64
C GLY A 54 5.22 0.45 -9.88
N ALA A 55 4.63 -0.24 -8.92
CA ALA A 55 3.24 -0.71 -9.00
C ALA A 55 2.24 0.45 -9.07
N LEU A 56 2.39 1.47 -8.23
CA LEU A 56 1.56 2.68 -8.30
C LEU A 56 1.69 3.37 -9.67
N GLY A 57 2.90 3.45 -10.23
CA GLY A 57 3.15 3.98 -11.56
C GLY A 57 2.46 3.17 -12.65
N VAL A 58 2.55 1.84 -12.61
CA VAL A 58 1.86 0.95 -13.56
C VAL A 58 0.34 1.11 -13.47
N ILE A 59 -0.21 1.11 -12.25
CA ILE A 59 -1.66 1.28 -12.02
C ILE A 59 -2.13 2.65 -12.55
N LEU A 60 -1.36 3.72 -12.28
CA LEU A 60 -1.66 5.06 -12.78
C LEU A 60 -1.62 5.13 -14.31
N LEU A 61 -0.60 4.53 -14.94
CA LEU A 61 -0.46 4.52 -16.39
C LEU A 61 -1.56 3.68 -17.07
N ALA A 62 -2.02 2.60 -16.43
CA ALA A 62 -3.03 1.70 -16.98
C ALA A 62 -4.47 2.23 -16.79
N GLY A 63 -4.75 2.92 -15.68
CA GLY A 63 -6.12 3.27 -15.30
C GLY A 63 -6.32 4.69 -14.78
N GLY A 64 -5.30 5.54 -14.80
CA GLY A 64 -5.36 6.90 -14.25
C GLY A 64 -5.63 6.92 -12.74
N PHE A 65 -6.17 8.03 -12.26
CA PHE A 65 -6.60 8.23 -10.86
C PHE A 65 -7.92 7.49 -10.54
N SER A 66 -8.01 6.23 -10.96
CA SER A 66 -9.17 5.35 -10.75
C SER A 66 -9.34 4.96 -9.27
N PRO A 67 -10.51 4.40 -8.90
CA PRO A 67 -10.69 3.77 -7.60
C PRO A 67 -9.62 2.73 -7.26
N VAL A 68 -9.14 1.97 -8.25
CA VAL A 68 -8.01 1.04 -8.10
C VAL A 68 -6.74 1.77 -7.66
N PHE A 69 -6.40 2.89 -8.31
CA PHE A 69 -5.25 3.70 -7.92
C PHE A 69 -5.38 4.24 -6.49
N TRP A 70 -6.56 4.78 -6.14
CA TRP A 70 -6.78 5.32 -4.81
C TRP A 70 -6.80 4.26 -3.70
N GLY A 71 -7.31 3.07 -3.98
CA GLY A 71 -7.18 1.93 -3.09
C GLY A 71 -5.73 1.52 -2.88
N ALA A 72 -4.94 1.47 -3.97
CA ALA A 72 -3.51 1.17 -3.90
C ALA A 72 -2.74 2.19 -3.05
N VAL A 73 -2.99 3.49 -3.27
CA VAL A 73 -2.43 4.57 -2.45
C VAL A 73 -2.85 4.44 -0.99
N GLY A 74 -4.12 4.14 -0.72
CA GLY A 74 -4.62 3.95 0.64
C GLY A 74 -3.93 2.79 1.38
N GLY A 75 -3.66 1.69 0.68
CA GLY A 75 -2.91 0.56 1.23
C GLY A 75 -1.44 0.90 1.52
N ALA A 76 -0.79 1.67 0.64
CA ALA A 76 0.62 2.05 0.78
C ALA A 76 0.88 3.19 1.78
N LEU A 77 -0.13 4.00 2.10
CA LEU A 77 0.05 5.24 2.84
C LEU A 77 0.54 5.04 4.29
N PRO A 78 -0.03 4.13 5.12
CA PRO A 78 0.43 3.93 6.49
C PRO A 78 1.92 3.55 6.55
N ASP A 79 2.35 2.73 5.60
CA ASP A 79 3.70 2.24 5.41
C ASP A 79 4.74 3.34 5.11
N LEU A 80 4.33 4.52 4.61
CA LEU A 80 5.26 5.63 4.36
C LEU A 80 5.96 6.12 5.64
N GLU A 81 5.43 5.79 6.82
CA GLU A 81 6.09 6.08 8.10
C GLU A 81 7.51 5.49 8.19
N HIS A 82 7.77 4.38 7.49
CA HIS A 82 9.08 3.74 7.46
C HIS A 82 10.10 4.49 6.59
N LEU A 83 9.65 5.34 5.66
CA LEU A 83 10.51 6.20 4.85
C LEU A 83 10.89 7.49 5.59
N LEU A 84 10.13 7.85 6.63
CA LEU A 84 10.45 8.99 7.47
C LEU A 84 11.48 8.59 8.54
N PRO A 85 12.57 9.34 8.71
CA PRO A 85 13.60 9.04 9.73
C PRO A 85 13.13 9.22 11.18
N LEU A 86 11.84 9.49 11.42
CA LEU A 86 11.32 9.97 12.70
C LEU A 86 11.13 8.89 13.77
N ARG A 87 11.17 7.58 13.47
CA ARG A 87 10.90 6.59 14.52
C ARG A 87 11.45 5.18 14.33
N ARG A 88 12.76 5.06 14.10
CA ARG A 88 13.50 3.78 14.18
C ARG A 88 13.72 3.26 15.62
N LYS A 89 12.83 3.56 16.58
CA LYS A 89 13.09 3.33 18.02
C LYS A 89 12.29 2.18 18.65
N TYR A 90 11.23 1.66 18.03
CA TYR A 90 10.30 0.76 18.73
C TYR A 90 9.98 -0.58 18.06
N PHE A 91 10.52 -0.86 16.87
CA PHE A 91 10.32 -2.17 16.22
C PHE A 91 11.69 -2.69 15.75
N PRO A 92 12.27 -3.70 16.44
CA PRO A 92 13.48 -4.37 16.01
C PRO A 92 13.27 -5.21 14.74
#